data_AF-A0A368TK39-F1
#
_entry.id   AF-A0A368TK39-F1
#
_cell.length_a   1.000
_cell.length_b   1.000
_cell.length_c   1.000
_cell.angle_alpha   90.00
_cell.angle_beta   90.00
_cell.angle_gamma   90.00
#
_symmetry.space_group_name_H-M   'P 1'
#
loop_
_entity.id
_entity.type
_entity.pdbx_description
1 polymer ?
#
loop_
_entity_poly.entity_id
_entity_poly.type
_entity_poly.pdbx_seq_one_letter_code
_entity_poly.pdbx_strand_id
1 'polypeptide(L)'
;MRILAIDVGAGTQDIMVYDDKDGFDNAYKLVLPSPTRLFAAQVRNSKGDLVISGDTMGGGPFSRAVLEHVREHKVYMTETAARTIRDDLALVKSYGIEIITDDDVERIRETAEPIFVSDINRQVLPFLSSSGIETAFDIIAIAVQDHGVAPTGVSDRENRFHLIEETVGGGGLNAFGYFDTVPENLSRMHSLLHSVKRWYDGHILLMDTGPAAVLGSLEDERIKEKASAICINVGNAHTIAMSLVGDRIVGVFEHHTRMLDKEKLDYYIKKLADGTITNKEVFDDGGHGALVVGVNKPDIISLTGPQRAKMKGLGIFSAPGGDMMMTGPVGLIKAVLNRV
;
A
#
# COMPACT_ATOMS: atom_id res chain seq x y z
N MET A 1 -14.40 -15.32 -14.05
CA MET A 1 -13.18 -14.52 -13.93
C MET A 1 -12.55 -14.79 -12.58
N ARG A 2 -11.26 -15.14 -12.55
CA ARG A 2 -10.50 -15.40 -11.33
C ARG A 2 -9.45 -14.33 -11.08
N ILE A 3 -9.46 -13.77 -9.87
CA ILE A 3 -8.61 -12.65 -9.48
C ILE A 3 -7.76 -13.06 -8.27
N LEU A 4 -6.45 -12.80 -8.35
CA LEU A 4 -5.56 -12.80 -7.20
C LEU A 4 -5.38 -11.35 -6.73
N ALA A 5 -5.93 -11.01 -5.57
CA ALA A 5 -5.80 -9.68 -4.97
C ALA A 5 -4.80 -9.70 -3.81
N ILE A 6 -3.85 -8.77 -3.79
CA ILE A 6 -2.79 -8.68 -2.77
C ILE A 6 -2.67 -7.24 -2.30
N ASP A 7 -3.01 -6.93 -1.05
CA ASP A 7 -2.76 -5.63 -0.44
C ASP A 7 -1.52 -5.68 0.47
N VAL A 8 -0.49 -4.92 0.13
CA VAL A 8 0.79 -4.92 0.84
C VAL A 8 0.93 -3.66 1.70
N GLY A 9 0.54 -3.78 2.97
CA GLY A 9 0.76 -2.78 3.99
C GLY A 9 2.15 -2.82 4.61
N ALA A 10 2.43 -1.87 5.53
CA ALA A 10 3.70 -1.82 6.27
C ALA A 10 3.88 -2.94 7.32
N GLY A 11 2.83 -3.74 7.58
CA GLY A 11 2.86 -4.78 8.62
C GLY A 11 2.36 -6.14 8.16
N THR A 12 1.30 -6.15 7.35
CA THR A 12 0.74 -7.37 6.74
C THR A 12 0.76 -7.25 5.22
N GLN A 13 0.71 -8.41 4.56
CA GLN A 13 0.21 -8.55 3.21
C GLN A 13 -1.07 -9.39 3.30
N ASP A 14 -2.15 -8.87 2.75
CA ASP A 14 -3.49 -9.45 2.82
C ASP A 14 -3.83 -9.95 1.42
N ILE A 15 -4.13 -11.24 1.29
CA ILE A 15 -4.27 -11.92 0.00
C ILE A 15 -5.65 -12.55 -0.11
N MET A 16 -6.32 -12.33 -1.23
CA MET A 16 -7.60 -12.94 -1.57
C MET A 16 -7.56 -13.59 -2.95
N VAL A 17 -8.03 -14.84 -3.03
CA VAL A 17 -8.34 -15.50 -4.30
C VAL A 17 -9.86 -15.46 -4.49
N TYR A 18 -10.29 -14.78 -5.54
CA TYR A 18 -11.69 -14.54 -5.86
C TYR A 18 -12.06 -15.19 -7.21
N ASP A 19 -13.23 -15.80 -7.26
CA ASP A 19 -13.88 -16.29 -8.48
C ASP A 19 -15.28 -15.67 -8.57
N ASP A 20 -15.60 -15.05 -9.70
CA ASP A 20 -16.90 -14.36 -9.91
C ASP A 20 -18.11 -15.29 -9.80
N LYS A 21 -17.92 -16.60 -10.03
CA LYS A 21 -18.97 -17.61 -9.87
C LYS A 21 -19.33 -17.85 -8.41
N ASP A 22 -18.36 -17.70 -7.51
CA ASP A 22 -18.49 -18.07 -6.10
C ASP A 22 -18.73 -16.86 -5.19
N GLY A 23 -18.25 -15.68 -5.59
CA GLY A 23 -18.42 -14.43 -4.83
C GLY A 23 -17.49 -14.30 -3.60
N PHE A 24 -17.65 -13.19 -2.87
CA PHE A 24 -16.75 -12.85 -1.74
C PHE A 24 -16.85 -13.80 -0.54
N ASP A 25 -18.01 -14.40 -0.30
CA ASP A 25 -18.24 -15.28 0.84
C ASP A 25 -17.46 -16.60 0.73
N ASN A 26 -17.16 -17.01 -0.50
CA ASN A 26 -16.44 -18.25 -0.81
C ASN A 26 -14.98 -18.00 -1.21
N ALA A 27 -14.51 -16.75 -1.19
CA ALA A 27 -13.14 -16.40 -1.53
C ALA A 27 -12.14 -16.91 -0.48
N TYR A 28 -10.98 -17.40 -0.94
CA TYR A 28 -9.89 -17.84 -0.06
C TYR A 28 -9.08 -16.64 0.42
N LYS A 29 -8.70 -16.63 1.70
CA LYS A 29 -8.10 -15.46 2.39
C LYS A 29 -6.84 -15.87 3.12
N LEU A 30 -5.78 -15.07 2.99
CA LEU A 30 -4.53 -15.19 3.74
C LEU A 30 -4.09 -13.83 4.29
N VAL A 31 -3.61 -13.83 5.53
CA VAL A 31 -2.96 -12.65 6.14
C VAL A 31 -1.57 -13.07 6.58
N LEU A 32 -0.54 -12.51 5.95
CA LEU A 32 0.86 -12.85 6.17
C LEU A 32 1.66 -11.61 6.59
N PRO A 33 2.85 -11.75 7.19
CA PRO A 33 3.73 -10.60 7.42
C PRO A 33 4.08 -9.90 6.10
N SER A 34 4.11 -8.57 6.09
CA SER A 34 4.51 -7.78 4.91
C SER A 34 5.95 -8.10 4.46
N PRO A 35 6.28 -8.03 3.15
CA PRO A 35 7.63 -8.26 2.62
C PRO A 35 8.72 -7.46 3.36
N THR A 36 8.48 -6.17 3.61
CA THR A 36 9.41 -5.29 4.36
C THR A 36 9.78 -5.86 5.73
N ARG A 37 8.87 -6.57 6.42
CA ARG A 37 9.17 -7.20 7.72
C ARG A 37 9.97 -8.49 7.55
N LEU A 38 9.65 -9.28 6.54
CA LEU A 38 10.36 -10.53 6.23
C LEU A 38 11.82 -10.24 5.88
N PHE A 39 12.06 -9.31 4.96
CA PHE A 39 13.43 -8.94 4.58
C PHE A 39 14.17 -8.20 5.68
N ALA A 40 13.49 -7.39 6.50
CA ALA A 40 14.14 -6.79 7.66
C ALA A 40 14.60 -7.84 8.69
N ALA A 41 13.86 -8.93 8.85
CA ALA A 41 14.26 -10.03 9.71
C ALA A 41 15.44 -10.80 9.10
N GLN A 42 15.43 -11.00 7.78
CA GLN A 42 16.55 -11.62 7.05
C GLN A 42 17.85 -10.81 7.24
N VAL A 43 17.82 -9.50 6.96
CA VAL A 43 18.98 -8.60 7.14
C VAL A 43 19.51 -8.65 8.58
N ARG A 44 18.64 -8.61 9.59
CA ARG A 44 19.07 -8.68 11.01
C ARG A 44 19.68 -10.03 11.42
N ASN A 45 19.34 -11.10 10.72
CA ASN A 45 19.85 -12.43 11.01
C ASN A 45 21.20 -12.69 10.32
N SER A 46 21.50 -11.96 9.25
CA SER A 46 22.78 -12.02 8.55
C SER A 46 23.94 -11.58 9.45
N LYS A 47 25.13 -12.14 9.19
CA LYS A 47 26.33 -11.99 10.06
C LYS A 47 27.55 -11.39 9.36
N GLY A 48 27.40 -10.99 8.10
CA GLY A 48 28.49 -10.48 7.29
C GLY A 48 27.99 -9.51 6.23
N ASP A 49 28.81 -9.28 5.24
CA ASP A 49 28.49 -8.39 4.12
C ASP A 49 27.25 -8.90 3.35
N LEU A 50 26.46 -7.98 2.82
CA LEU A 50 25.22 -8.28 2.08
C LEU A 50 25.33 -7.81 0.64
N VAL A 51 24.80 -8.62 -0.29
CA VAL A 51 24.49 -8.18 -1.66
C VAL A 51 22.98 -8.26 -1.87
N ILE A 52 22.34 -7.10 -2.01
CA ILE A 52 20.89 -6.98 -2.11
C ILE A 52 20.51 -6.59 -3.54
N SER A 53 19.69 -7.42 -4.17
CA SER A 53 19.19 -7.22 -5.53
C SER A 53 17.67 -7.39 -5.57
N GLY A 54 17.06 -7.16 -6.73
CA GLY A 54 15.61 -7.32 -6.94
C GLY A 54 14.91 -6.00 -7.20
N ASP A 55 13.68 -5.89 -6.71
CA ASP A 55 12.75 -4.81 -7.06
C ASP A 55 12.72 -3.70 -5.99
N THR A 56 12.28 -2.50 -6.38
CA THR A 56 11.93 -1.45 -5.43
C THR A 56 10.67 -1.86 -4.66
N MET A 57 10.72 -1.78 -3.33
CA MET A 57 9.61 -2.16 -2.45
C MET A 57 9.38 -1.15 -1.31
N GLY A 58 8.44 -1.44 -0.42
CA GLY A 58 8.20 -0.63 0.77
C GLY A 58 9.41 -0.63 1.73
N GLY A 59 10.01 0.54 1.95
CA GLY A 59 11.22 0.69 2.76
C GLY A 59 11.06 0.31 4.24
N GLY A 60 10.29 1.09 5.01
CA GLY A 60 9.81 0.74 6.35
C GLY A 60 10.83 0.05 7.27
N PRO A 61 10.47 -1.08 7.92
CA PRO A 61 11.38 -1.91 8.71
C PRO A 61 12.64 -2.40 7.97
N PHE A 62 12.56 -2.65 6.65
CA PHE A 62 13.67 -3.14 5.85
C PHE A 62 14.77 -2.08 5.71
N SER A 63 14.43 -0.86 5.28
CA SER A 63 15.43 0.21 5.14
C SER A 63 16.09 0.52 6.47
N ARG A 64 15.36 0.45 7.59
CA ARG A 64 15.97 0.59 8.93
C ARG A 64 16.98 -0.51 9.22
N ALA A 65 16.63 -1.77 8.95
CA ALA A 65 17.54 -2.90 9.16
C ALA A 65 18.82 -2.77 8.32
N VAL A 66 18.71 -2.36 7.05
CA VAL A 66 19.87 -2.13 6.18
C VAL A 66 20.77 -1.00 6.70
N LEU A 67 20.18 0.12 7.12
CA LEU A 67 20.92 1.27 7.68
C LEU A 67 21.56 0.98 9.04
N GLU A 68 21.04 0.00 9.78
CA GLU A 68 21.68 -0.53 10.99
C GLU A 68 22.86 -1.45 10.61
N HIS A 69 22.64 -2.34 9.64
CA HIS A 69 23.63 -3.33 9.18
C HIS A 69 24.89 -2.70 8.56
N VAL A 70 24.72 -1.64 7.76
CA VAL A 70 25.81 -0.94 7.06
C VAL A 70 26.84 -0.31 8.01
N ARG A 71 26.50 -0.18 9.31
CA ARG A 71 27.41 0.34 10.34
C ARG A 71 28.51 -0.65 10.72
N GLU A 72 28.27 -1.94 10.52
CA GLU A 72 29.16 -3.03 10.96
C GLU A 72 29.67 -3.86 9.78
N HIS A 73 28.93 -3.88 8.66
CA HIS A 73 29.21 -4.72 7.49
C HIS A 73 29.04 -3.94 6.19
N LYS A 74 29.64 -4.42 5.10
CA LYS A 74 29.41 -3.83 3.78
C LYS A 74 28.04 -4.23 3.25
N VAL A 75 27.37 -3.30 2.60
CA VAL A 75 26.11 -3.55 1.90
C VAL A 75 26.26 -3.09 0.47
N TYR A 76 26.16 -4.03 -0.46
CA TYR A 76 26.08 -3.78 -1.89
C TYR A 76 24.61 -3.86 -2.30
N MET A 77 24.14 -2.90 -3.10
CA MET A 77 22.77 -2.90 -3.63
C MET A 77 22.76 -2.60 -5.12
N THR A 78 21.94 -3.32 -5.89
CA THR A 78 21.62 -2.88 -7.25
C THR A 78 20.81 -1.58 -7.21
N GLU A 79 20.85 -0.79 -8.29
CA GLU A 79 20.14 0.49 -8.35
C GLU A 79 18.65 0.36 -8.00
N THR A 80 17.96 -0.62 -8.57
CA THR A 80 16.53 -0.87 -8.34
C THR A 80 16.22 -1.21 -6.88
N ALA A 81 17.03 -2.08 -6.26
CA ALA A 81 16.85 -2.43 -4.85
C ALA A 81 17.16 -1.24 -3.94
N ALA A 82 18.19 -0.44 -4.26
CA ALA A 82 18.62 0.72 -3.49
C ALA A 82 17.55 1.82 -3.40
N ARG A 83 16.69 1.97 -4.41
CA ARG A 83 15.54 2.89 -4.38
C ARG A 83 14.54 2.61 -3.27
N THR A 84 14.52 1.38 -2.73
CA THR A 84 13.78 1.04 -1.50
C THR A 84 14.26 1.82 -0.27
N ILE A 85 15.54 2.22 -0.25
CA ILE A 85 16.10 3.03 0.83
C ILE A 85 15.68 4.48 0.66
N ARG A 86 16.01 5.07 -0.50
CA ARG A 86 15.64 6.42 -0.95
C ARG A 86 15.65 6.48 -2.48
N ASP A 87 14.76 7.27 -3.08
CA ASP A 87 14.78 7.50 -4.52
C ASP A 87 16.06 8.24 -4.99
N ASP A 88 16.63 9.10 -4.14
CA ASP A 88 17.93 9.73 -4.39
C ASP A 88 19.08 8.77 -4.04
N LEU A 89 19.71 8.20 -5.08
CA LEU A 89 20.83 7.29 -4.94
C LEU A 89 22.10 7.95 -4.40
N ALA A 90 22.27 9.27 -4.54
CA ALA A 90 23.38 9.97 -3.90
C ALA A 90 23.22 9.94 -2.37
N LEU A 91 21.99 10.12 -1.88
CA LEU A 91 21.66 9.96 -0.47
C LEU A 91 21.88 8.51 -0.01
N VAL A 92 21.50 7.51 -0.82
CA VAL A 92 21.78 6.10 -0.51
C VAL A 92 23.28 5.84 -0.37
N LYS A 93 24.10 6.31 -1.31
CA LYS A 93 25.56 6.21 -1.24
C LYS A 93 26.14 6.89 0.00
N SER A 94 25.58 8.04 0.41
CA SER A 94 26.02 8.75 1.60
C SER A 94 25.82 7.97 2.91
N TYR A 95 24.94 6.96 2.90
CA TYR A 95 24.74 6.04 4.03
C TYR A 95 25.78 4.91 4.09
N GLY A 96 26.75 4.86 3.16
CA GLY A 96 27.78 3.82 3.11
C GLY A 96 27.37 2.58 2.31
N ILE A 97 26.26 2.64 1.57
CA ILE A 97 25.80 1.57 0.69
C ILE A 97 26.50 1.69 -0.66
N GLU A 98 27.09 0.59 -1.13
CA GLU A 98 27.75 0.53 -2.43
C GLU A 98 26.74 0.15 -3.51
N ILE A 99 26.54 1.04 -4.49
CA ILE A 99 25.64 0.78 -5.61
C ILE A 99 26.40 0.02 -6.69
N ILE A 100 25.89 -1.15 -7.05
CA ILE A 100 26.50 -2.10 -7.99
C ILE A 100 25.59 -2.34 -9.21
N THR A 101 26.14 -2.94 -10.26
CA THR A 101 25.35 -3.39 -11.42
C THR A 101 24.72 -4.76 -11.16
N ASP A 102 23.73 -5.15 -11.96
CA ASP A 102 23.16 -6.51 -11.88
C ASP A 102 24.20 -7.59 -12.21
N ASP A 103 25.15 -7.31 -13.11
CA ASP A 103 26.24 -8.24 -13.47
C ASP A 103 27.22 -8.47 -12.30
N ASP A 104 27.39 -7.47 -11.43
CA ASP A 104 28.26 -7.58 -10.25
C ASP A 104 27.69 -8.51 -9.18
N VAL A 105 26.37 -8.74 -9.16
CA VAL A 105 25.70 -9.54 -8.12
C VAL A 105 26.26 -10.95 -8.04
N GLU A 106 26.46 -11.61 -9.19
CA GLU A 106 26.95 -12.99 -9.25
C GLU A 106 28.42 -13.12 -8.80
N ARG A 107 29.22 -12.09 -8.97
CA ARG A 107 30.60 -12.06 -8.46
C ARG A 107 30.63 -11.78 -6.95
N ILE A 108 29.82 -10.83 -6.48
CA ILE A 108 29.86 -10.38 -5.09
C ILE A 108 29.26 -11.43 -4.14
N ARG A 109 28.25 -12.19 -4.58
CA ARG A 109 27.63 -13.26 -3.78
C ARG A 109 28.58 -14.38 -3.35
N GLU A 110 29.79 -14.47 -3.92
CA GLU A 110 30.85 -15.37 -3.46
C GLU A 110 31.42 -14.95 -2.09
N THR A 111 31.27 -13.68 -1.73
CA THR A 111 31.88 -13.06 -0.54
C THR A 111 30.87 -12.34 0.38
N ALA A 112 29.63 -12.11 -0.10
CA ALA A 112 28.55 -11.47 0.63
C ALA A 112 27.27 -12.31 0.54
N GLU A 113 26.43 -12.30 1.58
CA GLU A 113 25.18 -13.05 1.61
C GLU A 113 24.15 -12.41 0.65
N PRO A 114 23.58 -13.18 -0.30
CA PRO A 114 22.63 -12.65 -1.26
C PRO A 114 21.22 -12.55 -0.69
N ILE A 115 20.59 -11.39 -0.88
CA ILE A 115 19.17 -11.15 -0.57
C ILE A 115 18.48 -10.62 -1.83
N PHE A 116 17.45 -11.34 -2.30
CA PHE A 116 16.59 -10.87 -3.39
C PHE A 116 15.29 -10.31 -2.81
N VAL A 117 15.05 -9.00 -2.97
CA VAL A 117 13.89 -8.31 -2.41
C VAL A 117 12.81 -8.04 -3.47
N SER A 118 11.54 -8.14 -3.05
CA SER A 118 10.38 -7.79 -3.87
C SER A 118 9.12 -7.64 -3.01
N ASP A 119 8.18 -6.80 -3.40
CA ASP A 119 6.87 -6.74 -2.73
C ASP A 119 6.02 -8.00 -2.94
N ILE A 120 6.33 -8.81 -3.97
CA ILE A 120 5.58 -10.05 -4.27
C ILE A 120 6.44 -11.28 -4.09
N ASN A 121 6.03 -12.12 -3.15
CA ASN A 121 6.62 -13.44 -2.98
C ASN A 121 5.89 -14.47 -3.85
N ARG A 122 6.51 -14.86 -4.97
CA ARG A 122 5.99 -15.88 -5.90
C ARG A 122 5.72 -17.24 -5.27
N GLN A 123 6.29 -17.54 -4.09
CA GLN A 123 6.00 -18.77 -3.34
C GLN A 123 4.53 -18.88 -2.89
N VAL A 124 3.76 -17.78 -2.92
CA VAL A 124 2.32 -17.85 -2.69
C VAL A 124 1.61 -18.73 -3.74
N LEU A 125 2.06 -18.74 -4.99
CA LEU A 125 1.44 -19.52 -6.06
C LEU A 125 1.57 -21.05 -5.82
N PRO A 126 2.77 -21.63 -5.62
CA PRO A 126 2.88 -23.04 -5.28
C PRO A 126 2.22 -23.38 -3.94
N PHE A 127 2.21 -22.47 -2.96
CA PHE A 127 1.47 -22.68 -1.70
C PHE A 127 -0.04 -22.84 -1.95
N LEU A 128 -0.66 -21.95 -2.71
CA LEU A 128 -2.08 -22.03 -3.09
C LEU A 128 -2.37 -23.31 -3.88
N SER A 129 -1.54 -23.60 -4.88
CA SER A 129 -1.68 -24.81 -5.70
C SER A 129 -1.55 -26.10 -4.88
N SER A 130 -0.61 -26.16 -3.93
CA SER A 130 -0.47 -27.30 -3.02
C SER A 130 -1.68 -27.52 -2.10
N SER A 131 -2.51 -26.49 -1.95
CA SER A 131 -3.78 -26.53 -1.19
C SER A 131 -4.99 -26.84 -2.08
N GLY A 132 -4.78 -27.18 -3.36
CA GLY A 132 -5.85 -27.49 -4.32
C GLY A 132 -6.52 -26.27 -4.95
N ILE A 133 -5.98 -25.06 -4.75
CA ILE A 133 -6.50 -23.82 -5.32
C ILE A 133 -5.90 -23.63 -6.72
N GLU A 134 -6.76 -23.41 -7.71
CA GLU A 134 -6.32 -23.14 -9.09
C GLU A 134 -5.65 -21.76 -9.19
N THR A 135 -4.43 -21.72 -9.72
CA THR A 135 -3.60 -20.50 -9.80
C THR A 135 -3.50 -19.91 -11.20
N ALA A 136 -4.34 -20.39 -12.13
CA ALA A 136 -4.59 -19.72 -13.40
C ALA A 136 -5.51 -18.52 -13.12
N PHE A 137 -4.91 -17.35 -12.93
CA PHE A 137 -5.61 -16.09 -12.66
C PHE A 137 -5.78 -15.29 -13.96
N ASP A 138 -6.99 -14.78 -14.20
CA ASP A 138 -7.26 -13.87 -15.32
C ASP A 138 -6.66 -12.48 -15.04
N ILE A 139 -6.66 -12.07 -13.77
CA ILE A 139 -6.16 -10.77 -13.32
C ILE A 139 -5.39 -10.91 -12.00
N ILE A 140 -4.24 -10.25 -11.89
CA ILE A 140 -3.54 -10.03 -10.61
C ILE A 140 -3.73 -8.56 -10.22
N ALA A 141 -4.38 -8.32 -9.09
CA ALA A 141 -4.62 -6.99 -8.54
C ALA A 141 -3.75 -6.78 -7.30
N ILE A 142 -2.98 -5.69 -7.23
CA ILE A 142 -2.03 -5.46 -6.14
C ILE A 142 -2.16 -4.03 -5.63
N ALA A 143 -2.24 -3.88 -4.31
CA ALA A 143 -2.19 -2.59 -3.66
C ALA A 143 -0.86 -2.40 -2.93
N VAL A 144 -0.23 -1.25 -3.18
CA VAL A 144 0.94 -0.75 -2.46
C VAL A 144 0.80 0.74 -2.28
N GLN A 145 1.21 1.29 -1.13
CA GLN A 145 1.35 2.73 -1.02
C GLN A 145 2.64 3.19 -1.71
N ASP A 146 2.52 4.21 -2.56
CA ASP A 146 3.63 4.82 -3.29
C ASP A 146 3.58 6.34 -3.10
N HIS A 147 4.69 6.94 -2.64
CA HIS A 147 4.79 8.39 -2.47
C HIS A 147 5.16 9.09 -3.77
N GLY A 148 5.56 8.32 -4.79
CA GLY A 148 6.19 8.81 -6.00
C GLY A 148 7.56 9.45 -5.75
N VAL A 149 8.34 9.58 -6.82
CA VAL A 149 9.62 10.26 -6.80
C VAL A 149 9.37 11.76 -6.64
N ALA A 150 9.72 12.30 -5.48
CA ALA A 150 9.54 13.72 -5.20
C ALA A 150 10.45 14.59 -6.08
N PRO A 151 9.93 15.67 -6.69
CA PRO A 151 10.76 16.66 -7.37
C PRO A 151 11.78 17.30 -6.41
N THR A 152 12.88 17.82 -6.97
CA THR A 152 13.89 18.51 -6.17
C THR A 152 13.28 19.67 -5.36
N GLY A 153 13.49 19.66 -4.04
CA GLY A 153 12.99 20.67 -3.13
C GLY A 153 11.59 20.39 -2.55
N VAL A 154 10.91 19.34 -3.03
CA VAL A 154 9.62 18.88 -2.50
C VAL A 154 9.86 17.71 -1.55
N SER A 155 9.16 17.68 -0.42
CA SER A 155 9.26 16.54 0.51
C SER A 155 8.40 15.36 0.05
N ASP A 156 8.78 14.13 0.39
CA ASP A 156 7.97 12.93 0.08
C ASP A 156 6.51 13.05 0.54
N ARG A 157 6.29 13.67 1.70
CA ARG A 157 4.93 13.87 2.26
C ARG A 157 4.08 14.81 1.41
N GLU A 158 4.71 15.88 0.95
CA GLU A 158 4.07 16.89 0.10
C GLU A 158 3.78 16.31 -1.29
N ASN A 159 4.77 15.64 -1.90
CA ASN A 159 4.60 14.97 -3.19
C ASN A 159 3.48 13.92 -3.14
N ARG A 160 3.50 13.06 -2.11
CA ARG A 160 2.45 12.08 -1.86
C ARG A 160 1.07 12.73 -1.82
N PHE A 161 0.91 13.83 -1.12
CA PHE A 161 -0.39 14.47 -1.02
C PHE A 161 -0.83 15.15 -2.33
N HIS A 162 0.10 15.75 -3.09
CA HIS A 162 -0.21 16.26 -4.43
C HIS A 162 -0.74 15.17 -5.36
N LEU A 163 -0.16 13.96 -5.35
CA LEU A 163 -0.66 12.83 -6.14
C LEU A 163 -2.09 12.41 -5.76
N ILE A 164 -2.42 12.45 -4.46
CA ILE A 164 -3.79 12.20 -3.99
C ILE A 164 -4.73 13.29 -4.52
N GLU A 165 -4.35 14.56 -4.39
CA GLU A 165 -5.16 15.70 -4.83
C GLU A 165 -5.46 15.66 -6.33
N GLU A 166 -4.45 15.38 -7.16
CA GLU A 166 -4.63 15.20 -8.61
C GLU A 166 -5.62 14.07 -8.93
N THR A 167 -5.59 12.97 -8.17
CA THR A 167 -6.43 11.80 -8.40
C THR A 167 -7.88 12.01 -7.96
N VAL A 168 -8.13 12.75 -6.87
CA VAL A 168 -9.49 13.02 -6.35
C VAL A 168 -10.36 13.74 -7.40
N GLY A 169 -9.76 14.54 -8.29
CA GLY A 169 -10.46 15.21 -9.40
C GLY A 169 -10.92 14.27 -10.53
N GLY A 170 -10.50 13.01 -10.57
CA GLY A 170 -10.53 12.14 -11.75
C GLY A 170 -11.65 11.08 -11.85
N GLY A 171 -12.65 11.07 -10.97
CA GLY A 171 -13.80 10.14 -11.07
C GLY A 171 -13.96 9.14 -9.93
N GLY A 172 -13.76 9.58 -8.69
CA GLY A 172 -14.02 8.77 -7.49
C GLY A 172 -12.90 7.78 -7.16
N LEU A 173 -13.21 6.74 -6.39
CA LEU A 173 -12.20 5.79 -5.89
C LEU A 173 -11.52 4.95 -6.98
N ASN A 174 -12.22 4.68 -8.09
CA ASN A 174 -11.66 3.90 -9.19
C ASN A 174 -10.50 4.61 -9.91
N ALA A 175 -10.41 5.95 -9.79
CA ALA A 175 -9.34 6.75 -10.37
C ALA A 175 -7.96 6.45 -9.77
N PHE A 176 -7.91 5.88 -8.57
CA PHE A 176 -6.67 5.43 -7.92
C PHE A 176 -6.15 4.10 -8.47
N GLY A 177 -6.92 3.43 -9.33
CA GLY A 177 -6.54 2.18 -9.98
C GLY A 177 -5.85 2.41 -11.33
N TYR A 178 -4.78 1.65 -11.56
CA TYR A 178 -3.97 1.66 -12.76
C TYR A 178 -4.03 0.28 -13.42
N PHE A 179 -4.44 0.22 -14.69
CA PHE A 179 -4.62 -1.05 -15.41
C PHE A 179 -3.53 -1.20 -16.46
N ASP A 180 -2.71 -2.26 -16.34
CA ASP A 180 -1.57 -2.64 -17.18
C ASP A 180 -0.43 -1.62 -17.38
N THR A 181 -0.62 -0.39 -16.90
CA THR A 181 0.27 0.76 -17.04
C THR A 181 0.20 1.61 -15.78
N VAL A 182 1.33 2.14 -15.33
CA VAL A 182 1.44 3.08 -14.20
C VAL A 182 2.33 4.26 -14.56
N PRO A 183 2.06 5.47 -14.03
CA PRO A 183 2.96 6.61 -14.17
C PRO A 183 4.39 6.27 -13.72
N GLU A 184 5.39 6.71 -14.49
CA GLU A 184 6.81 6.41 -14.22
C GLU A 184 7.31 6.98 -12.90
N ASN A 185 6.71 8.09 -12.44
CA ASN A 185 7.06 8.71 -11.17
C ASN A 185 6.58 7.88 -9.95
N LEU A 186 5.67 6.92 -10.11
CA LEU A 186 5.31 5.96 -9.06
C LEU A 186 6.33 4.81 -9.06
N SER A 187 7.52 5.06 -8.52
CA SER A 187 8.69 4.17 -8.66
C SER A 187 8.46 2.76 -8.13
N ARG A 188 7.76 2.63 -6.99
CA ARG A 188 7.44 1.34 -6.37
C ARG A 188 6.40 0.57 -7.18
N MET A 189 5.30 1.22 -7.60
CA MET A 189 4.29 0.59 -8.45
C MET A 189 4.85 0.22 -9.83
N HIS A 190 5.72 1.06 -10.40
CA HIS A 190 6.38 0.79 -11.67
C HIS A 190 7.32 -0.41 -11.58
N SER A 191 8.16 -0.46 -10.53
CA SER A 191 9.01 -1.63 -10.27
C SER A 191 8.19 -2.90 -10.05
N LEU A 192 7.07 -2.81 -9.35
CA LEU A 192 6.15 -3.92 -9.12
C LEU A 192 5.49 -4.43 -10.41
N LEU A 193 5.03 -3.53 -11.27
CA LEU A 193 4.44 -3.87 -12.57
C LEU A 193 5.43 -4.69 -13.41
N HIS A 194 6.67 -4.20 -13.54
CA HIS A 194 7.73 -4.94 -14.24
C HIS A 194 8.02 -6.27 -13.57
N SER A 195 8.03 -6.31 -12.23
CA SER A 195 8.28 -7.54 -11.48
C SER A 195 7.29 -8.65 -11.79
N VAL A 196 6.00 -8.31 -11.84
CA VAL A 196 4.92 -9.27 -12.14
C VAL A 196 4.94 -9.68 -13.62
N LYS A 197 5.15 -8.74 -14.55
CA LYS A 197 5.24 -9.02 -15.99
C LYS A 197 6.38 -9.97 -16.38
N ARG A 198 7.40 -10.15 -15.54
CA ARG A 198 8.46 -11.14 -15.78
C ARG A 198 7.97 -12.60 -15.73
N TRP A 199 6.80 -12.88 -15.15
CA TRP A 199 6.33 -14.25 -14.96
C TRP A 199 4.81 -14.42 -15.12
N TYR A 200 4.08 -13.36 -15.46
CA TYR A 200 2.64 -13.38 -15.64
C TYR A 200 2.25 -12.59 -16.91
N ASP A 201 1.53 -13.26 -17.80
CA ASP A 201 1.12 -12.74 -19.11
C ASP A 201 -0.31 -12.16 -19.12
N GLY A 202 -1.04 -12.25 -18.00
CA GLY A 202 -2.40 -11.71 -17.88
C GLY A 202 -2.44 -10.24 -17.47
N HIS A 203 -3.65 -9.75 -17.16
CA HIS A 203 -3.85 -8.34 -16.84
C HIS A 203 -3.49 -8.02 -15.39
N ILE A 204 -2.92 -6.84 -15.16
CA ILE A 204 -2.46 -6.38 -13.85
C ILE A 204 -3.18 -5.09 -13.48
N LEU A 205 -3.82 -5.08 -12.31
CA LEU A 205 -4.33 -3.86 -11.70
C LEU A 205 -3.45 -3.46 -10.52
N LEU A 206 -2.93 -2.23 -10.53
CA LEU A 206 -2.22 -1.65 -9.40
C LEU A 206 -3.06 -0.54 -8.75
N MET A 207 -3.04 -0.42 -7.43
CA MET A 207 -3.79 0.61 -6.71
C MET A 207 -3.04 1.04 -5.45
N ASP A 208 -3.34 2.21 -4.91
CA ASP A 208 -2.86 2.58 -3.59
C ASP A 208 -3.65 1.85 -2.48
N THR A 209 -2.93 1.32 -1.48
CA THR A 209 -3.50 0.59 -0.32
C THR A 209 -4.60 1.37 0.41
N GLY A 210 -4.43 2.68 0.59
CA GLY A 210 -5.40 3.51 1.28
C GLY A 210 -6.76 3.55 0.58
N PRO A 211 -6.81 4.05 -0.67
CA PRO A 211 -7.99 4.00 -1.54
C PRO A 211 -8.55 2.60 -1.75
N ALA A 212 -7.72 1.55 -1.88
CA ALA A 212 -8.19 0.16 -1.99
C ALA A 212 -8.97 -0.25 -0.73
N ALA A 213 -8.42 -0.01 0.46
CA ALA A 213 -9.10 -0.32 1.71
C ALA A 213 -10.40 0.49 1.89
N VAL A 214 -10.42 1.75 1.46
CA VAL A 214 -11.65 2.57 1.44
C VAL A 214 -12.69 1.96 0.51
N LEU A 215 -12.33 1.63 -0.73
CA LEU A 215 -13.22 1.04 -1.71
C LEU A 215 -13.81 -0.29 -1.23
N GLY A 216 -12.99 -1.18 -0.65
CA GLY A 216 -13.51 -2.43 -0.13
C GLY A 216 -14.37 -2.26 1.12
N SER A 217 -14.14 -1.24 1.94
CA SER A 217 -15.00 -0.96 3.10
C SER A 217 -16.45 -0.62 2.70
N LEU A 218 -16.67 -0.12 1.47
CA LEU A 218 -18.00 0.15 0.94
C LEU A 218 -18.79 -1.14 0.63
N GLU A 219 -18.14 -2.29 0.53
CA GLU A 219 -18.82 -3.58 0.31
C GLU A 219 -19.29 -4.25 1.61
N ASP A 220 -19.10 -3.62 2.77
CA ASP A 220 -19.77 -4.05 3.99
C ASP A 220 -21.28 -3.81 3.87
N GLU A 221 -22.10 -4.80 4.21
CA GLU A 221 -23.57 -4.73 4.10
C GLU A 221 -24.19 -3.53 4.82
N ARG A 222 -23.54 -3.04 5.89
CA ARG A 222 -24.02 -1.89 6.67
C ARG A 222 -23.70 -0.54 6.00
N ILE A 223 -22.80 -0.54 5.02
CA ILE A 223 -22.26 0.66 4.34
C ILE A 223 -22.74 0.71 2.88
N LYS A 224 -22.85 -0.42 2.20
CA LYS A 224 -23.11 -0.55 0.76
C LYS A 224 -24.30 0.27 0.23
N GLU A 225 -25.36 0.37 1.03
CA GLU A 225 -26.59 1.09 0.66
C GLU A 225 -26.64 2.55 1.19
N LYS A 226 -25.53 3.07 1.74
CA LYS A 226 -25.47 4.44 2.27
C LYS A 226 -25.15 5.44 1.17
N ALA A 227 -25.86 6.57 1.19
CA ALA A 227 -25.68 7.63 0.20
C ALA A 227 -24.44 8.48 0.50
N SER A 228 -24.04 8.56 1.77
CA SER A 228 -22.83 9.25 2.19
C SER A 228 -22.10 8.50 3.31
N ALA A 229 -20.78 8.52 3.26
CA ALA A 229 -19.95 7.89 4.28
C ALA A 229 -18.63 8.66 4.47
N ILE A 230 -18.03 8.51 5.65
CA ILE A 230 -16.59 8.76 5.82
C ILE A 230 -15.93 7.41 6.07
N CYS A 231 -15.07 6.99 5.14
CA CYS A 231 -14.37 5.71 5.20
C CYS A 231 -12.90 5.95 5.56
N ILE A 232 -12.41 5.24 6.57
CA ILE A 232 -11.12 5.52 7.20
C ILE A 232 -10.34 4.23 7.32
N ASN A 233 -9.19 4.17 6.65
CA ASN A 233 -8.22 3.10 6.85
C ASN A 233 -7.19 3.54 7.89
N VAL A 234 -7.21 2.93 9.08
CA VAL A 234 -6.24 3.16 10.16
C VAL A 234 -5.13 2.11 10.04
N GLY A 235 -4.21 2.36 9.11
CA GLY A 235 -3.10 1.48 8.76
C GLY A 235 -1.99 1.44 9.82
N ASN A 236 -0.98 0.60 9.62
CA ASN A 236 0.17 0.51 10.55
C ASN A 236 1.07 1.75 10.50
N ALA A 237 1.26 2.34 9.32
CA ALA A 237 2.11 3.52 9.10
C ALA A 237 1.29 4.81 8.91
N HIS A 238 0.24 4.72 8.08
CA HIS A 238 -0.60 5.85 7.72
C HIS A 238 -2.09 5.58 7.98
N THR A 239 -2.80 6.65 8.33
CA THR A 239 -4.25 6.71 8.36
C THR A 239 -4.69 7.60 7.22
N ILE A 240 -5.58 7.09 6.37
CA ILE A 240 -6.25 7.88 5.33
C ILE A 240 -7.75 7.85 5.59
N ALA A 241 -8.40 9.00 5.45
CA ALA A 241 -9.84 9.14 5.52
C ALA A 241 -10.37 9.77 4.24
N MET A 242 -11.43 9.22 3.69
CA MET A 242 -12.10 9.72 2.50
C MET A 242 -13.58 9.94 2.81
N SER A 243 -14.04 11.16 2.55
CA SER A 243 -15.42 11.59 2.69
C SER A 243 -16.11 11.44 1.34
N LEU A 244 -17.19 10.66 1.31
CA LEU A 244 -17.86 10.19 0.12
C LEU A 244 -19.33 10.63 0.11
N VAL A 245 -19.79 11.13 -1.04
CA VAL A 245 -21.20 11.43 -1.32
C VAL A 245 -21.54 10.84 -2.69
N GLY A 246 -22.30 9.74 -2.69
CA GLY A 246 -22.41 8.85 -3.83
C GLY A 246 -21.04 8.24 -4.17
N ASP A 247 -20.64 8.35 -5.44
CA ASP A 247 -19.35 7.91 -5.96
C ASP A 247 -18.23 8.97 -5.85
N ARG A 248 -18.57 10.19 -5.42
CA ARG A 248 -17.64 11.32 -5.37
C ARG A 248 -16.92 11.42 -4.05
N ILE A 249 -15.61 11.65 -4.13
CA ILE A 249 -14.78 12.03 -2.99
C ILE A 249 -14.94 13.54 -2.78
N VAL A 250 -15.57 13.94 -1.68
CA VAL A 250 -15.78 15.35 -1.33
C VAL A 250 -14.75 15.88 -0.33
N GLY A 251 -13.93 14.98 0.23
CA GLY A 251 -12.75 15.34 1.01
C GLY A 251 -11.87 14.14 1.30
N VAL A 252 -10.59 14.40 1.54
CA VAL A 252 -9.60 13.39 1.91
C VAL A 252 -8.58 14.01 2.86
N PHE A 253 -8.06 13.22 3.81
CA PHE A 253 -6.81 13.54 4.48
C PHE A 253 -5.98 12.29 4.70
N GLU A 254 -4.66 12.46 4.74
CA GLU A 254 -3.71 11.40 5.09
C GLU A 254 -2.75 11.88 6.20
N HIS A 255 -2.57 11.04 7.21
CA HIS A 255 -1.74 11.33 8.38
C HIS A 255 -0.90 10.12 8.78
N HIS A 256 0.24 10.32 9.46
CA HIS A 256 0.94 9.22 10.12
C HIS A 256 0.11 8.66 11.28
N THR A 257 -0.16 7.35 11.27
CA THR A 257 -0.98 6.69 12.32
C THR A 257 -0.39 6.89 13.70
N ARG A 258 0.94 6.85 13.83
CA ARG A 258 1.64 6.99 15.12
C ARG A 258 1.43 8.35 15.81
N MET A 259 0.92 9.34 15.08
CA MET A 259 0.66 10.70 15.58
C MET A 259 -0.83 10.96 15.84
N LEU A 260 -1.69 9.96 15.65
CA LEU A 260 -3.11 10.02 15.90
C LEU A 260 -3.47 9.20 17.14
N ASP A 261 -4.20 9.83 18.06
CA ASP A 261 -5.04 9.17 19.04
C ASP A 261 -6.51 9.28 18.62
N LYS A 262 -7.41 8.79 19.48
CA LYS A 262 -8.84 8.75 19.18
C LYS A 262 -9.43 10.16 19.13
N GLU A 263 -9.08 11.02 20.10
CA GLU A 263 -9.57 12.38 20.22
C GLU A 263 -9.15 13.23 19.02
N LYS A 264 -7.90 13.11 18.59
CA LYS A 264 -7.36 13.80 17.42
C LYS A 264 -8.00 13.29 16.12
N LEU A 265 -8.20 11.98 15.98
CA LEU A 265 -8.88 11.45 14.80
C LEU A 265 -10.35 11.94 14.75
N ASP A 266 -11.06 11.95 15.87
CA ASP A 266 -12.43 12.50 15.97
C ASP A 266 -12.50 13.98 15.55
N TYR A 267 -11.51 14.78 15.98
CA TYR A 267 -11.38 16.18 15.56
C TYR A 267 -11.27 16.31 14.03
N TYR A 268 -10.37 15.53 13.40
CA TYR A 268 -10.20 15.58 11.95
C TYR A 268 -11.42 15.04 11.20
N ILE A 269 -12.08 14.00 11.71
CA ILE A 269 -13.33 13.48 11.10
C ILE A 269 -14.40 14.56 11.05
N LYS A 270 -14.61 15.29 12.15
CA LYS A 270 -15.61 16.36 12.22
C LYS A 270 -15.30 17.46 11.21
N LYS A 271 -14.04 17.91 11.15
CA LYS A 271 -13.64 18.93 10.16
C LYS A 271 -13.72 18.45 8.71
N LEU A 272 -13.42 17.18 8.46
CA LEU A 272 -13.56 16.55 7.15
C LEU A 272 -15.05 16.50 6.74
N ALA A 273 -15.95 16.17 7.67
CA ALA A 273 -17.40 16.22 7.44
C ALA A 273 -17.86 17.65 7.16
N ASP A 274 -17.43 18.62 7.97
CA ASP A 274 -17.80 20.03 7.86
C ASP A 274 -17.17 20.74 6.65
N GLY A 275 -16.24 20.10 5.93
CA GLY A 275 -15.52 20.71 4.81
C GLY A 275 -14.58 21.84 5.25
N THR A 276 -14.08 21.80 6.49
CA THR A 276 -13.26 22.87 7.10
C THR A 276 -11.82 22.44 7.40
N ILE A 277 -11.49 21.15 7.20
CA ILE A 277 -10.12 20.66 7.35
C ILE A 277 -9.22 21.29 6.26
N THR A 278 -8.05 21.78 6.66
CA THR A 278 -7.10 22.44 5.78
C THR A 278 -5.87 21.57 5.53
N ASN A 279 -5.19 21.75 4.40
CA ASN A 279 -3.92 21.06 4.17
C ASN A 279 -2.90 21.44 5.26
N LYS A 280 -2.77 22.75 5.54
CA LYS A 280 -1.81 23.29 6.50
C LYS A 280 -1.96 22.68 7.90
N GLU A 281 -3.17 22.56 8.43
CA GLU A 281 -3.35 21.99 9.78
C GLU A 281 -2.88 20.54 9.86
N VAL A 282 -3.17 19.73 8.84
CA VAL A 282 -2.76 18.33 8.81
C VAL A 282 -1.25 18.21 8.59
N PHE A 283 -0.68 19.01 7.68
CA PHE A 283 0.74 18.96 7.37
C PHE A 283 1.61 19.41 8.56
N ASP A 284 1.22 20.50 9.22
CA ASP A 284 1.92 21.05 10.39
C ASP A 284 1.82 20.13 11.62
N ASP A 285 0.72 19.37 11.77
CA ASP A 285 0.57 18.34 12.82
C ASP A 285 1.31 17.02 12.49
N GLY A 286 2.08 17.02 11.39
CA GLY A 286 2.93 15.90 10.99
C GLY A 286 2.26 14.91 10.06
N GLY A 287 1.10 15.22 9.49
CA GLY A 287 0.45 14.46 8.43
C GLY A 287 1.05 14.69 7.03
N HIS A 288 0.36 14.19 6.01
CA HIS A 288 0.69 14.38 4.60
C HIS A 288 -0.10 15.53 3.99
N GLY A 289 -1.38 15.65 4.34
CA GLY A 289 -2.21 16.78 3.92
C GLY A 289 -3.70 16.47 4.00
N ALA A 290 -4.49 17.47 3.62
CA ALA A 290 -5.93 17.36 3.47
C ALA A 290 -6.44 18.20 2.28
N LEU A 291 -7.53 17.75 1.69
CA LEU A 291 -8.25 18.39 0.60
C LEU A 291 -9.74 18.24 0.87
N VAL A 292 -10.49 19.32 0.68
CA VAL A 292 -11.96 19.32 0.74
C VAL A 292 -12.50 20.12 -0.42
N VAL A 293 -13.51 19.56 -1.07
CA VAL A 293 -14.23 20.19 -2.19
C VAL A 293 -15.72 20.36 -1.87
N GLY A 294 -16.19 19.83 -0.73
CA GLY A 294 -17.56 19.98 -0.28
C GLY A 294 -17.78 19.52 1.15
N VAL A 295 -18.99 19.75 1.64
CA VAL A 295 -19.47 19.32 2.96
C VAL A 295 -20.10 17.94 2.84
N ASN A 296 -19.93 17.10 3.86
CA ASN A 296 -20.59 15.81 3.98
C ASN A 296 -21.32 15.70 5.32
N LYS A 297 -22.58 15.27 5.30
CA LYS A 297 -23.27 14.75 6.48
C LYS A 297 -23.29 13.23 6.32
N PRO A 298 -22.27 12.50 6.83
CA PRO A 298 -22.16 11.08 6.57
C PRO A 298 -23.27 10.30 7.27
N ASP A 299 -23.94 9.41 6.55
CA ASP A 299 -24.85 8.44 7.14
C ASP A 299 -24.11 7.47 8.06
N ILE A 300 -22.82 7.24 7.77
CA ILE A 300 -21.97 6.30 8.49
C ILE A 300 -20.50 6.69 8.48
N ILE A 301 -19.80 6.39 9.57
CA ILE A 301 -18.34 6.41 9.63
C ILE A 301 -17.86 4.96 9.66
N SER A 302 -17.04 4.60 8.68
CA SER A 302 -16.43 3.28 8.52
C SER A 302 -14.95 3.34 8.91
N LEU A 303 -14.53 2.40 9.77
CA LEU A 303 -13.16 2.24 10.20
C LEU A 303 -12.66 0.85 9.81
N THR A 304 -11.53 0.82 9.12
CA THR A 304 -10.78 -0.39 8.79
C THR A 304 -9.30 -0.25 9.17
N GLY A 305 -8.52 -1.29 8.89
CA GLY A 305 -7.09 -1.34 9.10
C GLY A 305 -6.68 -1.95 10.45
N PRO A 306 -5.42 -2.36 10.58
CA PRO A 306 -4.90 -3.08 11.74
C PRO A 306 -4.90 -2.24 13.03
N GLN A 307 -4.87 -0.91 12.96
CA GLN A 307 -4.80 -0.02 14.13
C GLN A 307 -6.15 0.54 14.57
N ARG A 308 -7.25 0.20 13.87
CA ARG A 308 -8.62 0.68 14.12
C ARG A 308 -9.12 0.48 15.55
N ALA A 309 -8.63 -0.55 16.27
CA ALA A 309 -9.11 -0.87 17.60
C ALA A 309 -8.88 0.29 18.58
N LYS A 310 -7.82 1.08 18.36
CA LYS A 310 -7.52 2.31 19.10
C LYS A 310 -8.59 3.40 18.91
N MET A 311 -9.34 3.31 17.81
CA MET A 311 -10.35 4.28 17.38
C MET A 311 -11.79 3.80 17.68
N LYS A 312 -11.93 2.78 18.54
CA LYS A 312 -13.24 2.20 18.89
C LYS A 312 -14.20 3.27 19.38
N GLY A 313 -15.38 3.32 18.76
CA GLY A 313 -16.45 4.25 19.08
C GLY A 313 -16.51 5.51 18.22
N LEU A 314 -15.58 5.71 17.28
CA LEU A 314 -15.70 6.79 16.27
C LEU A 314 -16.57 6.40 15.07
N GLY A 315 -16.84 5.10 14.90
CA GLY A 315 -17.59 4.56 13.77
C GLY A 315 -17.74 3.05 13.89
N ILE A 316 -18.25 2.43 12.84
CA ILE A 316 -18.33 0.97 12.74
C ILE A 316 -17.05 0.39 12.17
N PHE A 317 -16.78 -0.85 12.52
CA PHE A 317 -15.66 -1.63 12.03
C PHE A 317 -16.12 -2.42 10.79
N SER A 318 -15.66 -2.03 9.60
CA SER A 318 -16.07 -2.66 8.33
C SER A 318 -15.38 -3.99 8.06
N ALA A 319 -16.15 -5.02 7.74
CA ALA A 319 -15.70 -6.40 7.55
C ALA A 319 -16.30 -6.98 6.25
N PRO A 320 -15.98 -6.42 5.07
CA PRO A 320 -16.47 -6.96 3.80
C PRO A 320 -16.02 -8.42 3.62
N GLY A 321 -16.93 -9.27 3.14
CA GLY A 321 -16.69 -10.72 3.06
C GLY A 321 -16.39 -11.35 4.43
N GLY A 322 -16.84 -10.76 5.53
CA GLY A 322 -16.70 -11.30 6.89
C GLY A 322 -15.34 -11.09 7.57
N ASP A 323 -14.37 -10.44 6.91
CA ASP A 323 -13.06 -10.16 7.51
C ASP A 323 -12.62 -8.71 7.24
N MET A 324 -12.22 -8.01 8.30
CA MET A 324 -11.78 -6.63 8.18
C MET A 324 -10.44 -6.46 7.49
N MET A 325 -9.54 -7.44 7.64
CA MET A 325 -8.24 -7.42 6.97
C MET A 325 -8.41 -7.53 5.46
N MET A 326 -9.58 -7.96 4.98
CA MET A 326 -9.86 -8.10 3.56
C MET A 326 -10.40 -6.82 2.89
N THR A 327 -10.48 -5.69 3.60
CA THR A 327 -10.91 -4.43 2.97
C THR A 327 -10.02 -4.01 1.79
N GLY A 328 -8.70 -4.15 1.88
CA GLY A 328 -7.80 -3.88 0.75
C GLY A 328 -8.04 -4.82 -0.44
N PRO A 329 -7.94 -6.16 -0.27
CA PRO A 329 -8.22 -7.13 -1.32
C PRO A 329 -9.62 -7.01 -1.95
N VAL A 330 -10.67 -6.79 -1.15
CA VAL A 330 -12.02 -6.56 -1.66
C VAL A 330 -12.06 -5.31 -2.52
N GLY A 331 -11.42 -4.22 -2.09
CA GLY A 331 -11.34 -2.99 -2.88
C GLY A 331 -10.63 -3.19 -4.21
N LEU A 332 -9.53 -3.93 -4.23
CA LEU A 332 -8.83 -4.32 -5.47
C LEU A 332 -9.75 -5.10 -6.42
N ILE A 333 -10.47 -6.11 -5.90
CA ILE A 333 -11.42 -6.89 -6.70
C ILE A 333 -12.55 -6.01 -7.23
N LYS A 334 -13.07 -5.08 -6.42
CA LYS A 334 -14.07 -4.11 -6.87
C LYS A 334 -13.54 -3.16 -7.93
N ALA A 335 -12.30 -2.68 -7.79
CA ALA A 335 -11.66 -1.84 -8.80
C ALA A 335 -11.51 -2.57 -10.14
N VAL A 336 -11.22 -3.88 -10.11
CA VAL A 336 -11.22 -4.75 -11.29
C VAL A 336 -12.63 -4.87 -11.87
N LEU A 337 -13.61 -5.31 -11.07
CA LEU A 337 -15.00 -5.56 -11.51
C LEU A 337 -15.70 -4.31 -12.04
N ASN A 338 -15.34 -3.11 -11.56
CA ASN A 338 -15.89 -1.85 -12.07
C ASN A 338 -15.33 -1.45 -13.45
N ARG A 339 -14.28 -2.12 -13.94
CA ARG A 339 -13.62 -1.80 -15.21
C ARG A 339 -13.96 -2.76 -16.35
N VAL A 340 -14.20 -4.03 -16.03
CA VAL A 340 -14.41 -5.11 -17.01
C VAL A 340 -15.87 -5.35 -17.36
#